data_AF-A0A318B0R7-F1
#
_entry.id   AF-A0A318B0R7-F1
#
_cell.length_a   1.000
_cell.length_b   1.000
_cell.length_c   1.000
_cell.angle_alpha   90.00
_cell.angle_beta   90.00
_cell.angle_gamma   90.00
#
_symmetry.space_group_name_H-M   'P 1'
#
loop_
_entity.id
_entity.type
_entity.pdbx_description
1 polymer ?
#
loop_
_entity_poly.entity_id
_entity_poly.type
_entity_poly.pdbx_seq_one_letter_code
_entity_poly.pdbx_strand_id
1 'polypeptide(L)'
;MKVVAFLGLAACLAASPAVAGPAGHGLTHTEAVARQNLAKRTVKIETAGTCAQSAAGLVASRQGVAAAKAKQGLVHVVFNSAADAAAHEGAVRTAVSEACRAA
;
A
#
# COMPACT_ATOMS: atom_id res chain seq x y z
N MET A 1 -34.45 -42.76 -2.86
CA MET A 1 -33.07 -42.63 -3.37
C MET A 1 -32.55 -41.25 -2.97
N LYS A 2 -31.45 -41.21 -2.21
CA LYS A 2 -30.76 -40.00 -1.74
C LYS A 2 -29.91 -39.43 -2.88
N VAL A 3 -29.96 -38.11 -3.11
CA VAL A 3 -28.83 -37.36 -3.68
C VAL A 3 -28.71 -36.01 -2.96
N VAL A 4 -27.51 -35.78 -2.45
CA VAL A 4 -26.99 -34.59 -1.77
C VAL A 4 -26.38 -33.67 -2.83
N ALA A 5 -26.56 -32.34 -2.77
CA ALA A 5 -25.56 -31.38 -3.25
C ALA A 5 -25.90 -29.92 -2.87
N PHE A 6 -25.12 -29.39 -1.93
CA PHE A 6 -24.47 -28.07 -1.95
C PHE A 6 -25.21 -26.89 -2.60
N LEU A 7 -25.79 -26.03 -1.75
CA LEU A 7 -25.97 -24.60 -2.04
C LEU A 7 -24.59 -23.93 -2.10
N GLY A 8 -24.10 -23.71 -3.31
CA GLY A 8 -22.86 -22.99 -3.59
C GLY A 8 -23.10 -21.79 -4.51
N LEU A 9 -22.61 -20.63 -4.05
CA LEU A 9 -22.23 -19.42 -4.79
C LEU A 9 -23.27 -18.69 -5.64
N ALA A 10 -23.68 -17.51 -5.18
CA ALA A 10 -23.59 -16.29 -5.98
C ALA A 10 -23.82 -15.03 -5.12
N ALA A 11 -22.88 -14.07 -5.23
CA ALA A 11 -23.08 -12.62 -5.11
C ALA A 11 -23.51 -12.07 -3.73
N CYS A 12 -23.08 -10.92 -3.23
CA CYS A 12 -22.23 -9.84 -3.72
C CYS A 12 -21.91 -8.94 -2.51
N LEU A 13 -20.91 -8.09 -2.71
CA LEU A 13 -20.39 -7.07 -1.78
C LEU A 13 -21.45 -6.23 -1.05
N ALA A 14 -21.30 -6.09 0.26
CA ALA A 14 -21.59 -4.87 1.03
C ALA A 14 -20.74 -4.91 2.32
N ALA A 15 -19.56 -4.28 2.35
CA ALA A 15 -19.38 -2.90 2.76
C ALA A 15 -20.04 -2.59 4.13
N SER A 16 -19.29 -2.83 5.22
CA SER A 16 -19.24 -1.99 6.45
C SER A 16 -18.36 -2.71 7.49
N PRO A 17 -17.15 -2.23 7.84
CA PRO A 17 -16.60 -2.59 9.13
C PRO A 17 -17.42 -1.83 10.16
N ALA A 18 -18.28 -2.57 10.85
CA ALA A 18 -19.05 -2.09 11.99
C ALA A 18 -18.11 -1.41 12.99
N VAL A 19 -18.24 -0.08 13.10
CA VAL A 19 -17.74 0.67 14.26
C VAL A 19 -18.66 0.30 15.42
N ALA A 20 -18.32 -0.77 16.14
CA ALA A 20 -19.03 -1.19 17.34
C ALA A 20 -18.05 -1.77 18.36
N GLY A 21 -17.77 -1.02 19.42
CA GLY A 21 -17.06 -1.49 20.61
C GLY A 21 -16.53 -0.35 21.47
N PRO A 22 -16.77 -0.34 22.80
CA PRO A 22 -16.43 0.77 23.68
C PRO A 22 -14.91 0.97 23.78
N ALA A 23 -14.52 2.23 23.90
CA ALA A 23 -13.16 2.69 24.09
C ALA A 23 -12.52 2.03 25.32
N GLY A 24 -11.52 1.17 25.10
CA GLY A 24 -10.78 0.54 26.18
C GLY A 24 -9.64 -0.35 25.68
N HIS A 25 -8.44 0.22 25.57
CA HIS A 25 -7.12 -0.45 25.65
C HIS A 25 -6.75 -1.55 24.62
N GLY A 26 -7.67 -2.09 23.81
CA GLY A 26 -7.37 -3.08 22.77
C GLY A 26 -7.09 -2.48 21.38
N LEU A 27 -7.72 -1.35 21.05
CA LEU A 27 -7.59 -0.71 19.73
C LEU A 27 -6.25 0.00 19.54
N THR A 28 -5.61 0.47 20.62
CA THR A 28 -4.27 1.06 20.58
C THR A 28 -3.23 0.08 20.06
N HIS A 29 -3.35 -1.21 20.39
CA HIS A 29 -2.48 -2.24 19.82
C HIS A 29 -2.79 -2.48 18.34
N THR A 30 -4.07 -2.49 17.94
CA THR A 30 -4.42 -2.66 16.53
C THR A 30 -4.00 -1.48 15.67
N GLU A 31 -4.11 -0.26 16.19
CA GLU A 31 -3.70 0.95 15.48
C GLU A 31 -2.17 1.09 15.46
N ALA A 32 -1.49 0.78 16.56
CA ALA A 32 -0.02 0.77 16.61
C ALA A 32 0.55 -0.30 15.66
N VAL A 33 -0.03 -1.50 15.63
CA VAL A 33 0.37 -2.57 14.70
C VAL A 33 0.04 -2.21 13.26
N ALA A 34 -1.13 -1.60 12.99
CA ALA A 34 -1.46 -1.10 11.67
C ALA A 34 -0.45 -0.04 11.20
N ARG A 35 -0.12 0.95 12.06
CA ARG A 35 0.87 1.99 11.76
C ARG A 35 2.28 1.40 11.58
N GLN A 36 2.69 0.42 12.38
CA GLN A 36 3.97 -0.27 12.20
C GLN A 36 4.02 -1.07 10.90
N ASN A 37 2.93 -1.75 10.53
CA ASN A 37 2.84 -2.46 9.26
C ASN A 37 2.83 -1.48 8.06
N LEU A 38 2.14 -0.34 8.19
CA LEU A 38 2.24 0.75 7.22
C LEU A 38 3.67 1.25 7.09
N ALA A 39 4.39 1.46 8.19
CA ALA A 39 5.78 1.91 8.17
C ALA A 39 6.70 0.88 7.48
N LYS A 40 6.54 -0.42 7.79
CA LYS A 40 7.35 -1.50 7.19
C LYS A 40 7.18 -1.63 5.67
N ARG A 41 6.01 -1.27 5.14
CA ARG A 41 5.72 -1.30 3.70
C ARG A 41 5.83 0.07 3.04
N THR A 42 6.24 1.11 3.77
CA THR A 42 6.41 2.46 3.22
C THR A 42 7.88 2.76 3.02
N VAL A 43 8.27 2.97 1.78
CA VAL A 43 9.60 3.45 1.40
C VAL A 43 9.53 4.94 1.11
N LYS A 44 10.50 5.69 1.62
CA LYS A 44 10.66 7.11 1.33
C LYS A 44 11.90 7.27 0.47
N ILE A 45 11.74 7.90 -0.69
CA ILE A 45 12.82 8.12 -1.65
C ILE A 45 13.00 9.63 -1.80
N GLU A 46 14.19 10.14 -1.51
CA GLU A 46 14.52 11.55 -1.69
C GLU A 46 14.76 11.87 -3.16
N THR A 47 14.19 12.98 -3.63
CA THR A 47 14.23 13.41 -5.03
C THR A 47 14.24 14.95 -5.11
N ALA A 48 14.54 15.49 -6.29
CA ALA A 48 14.27 16.91 -6.55
C ALA A 48 12.74 17.15 -6.57
N GLY A 49 12.27 18.19 -5.89
CA GLY A 49 10.83 18.48 -5.73
C GLY A 49 10.04 18.58 -7.02
N THR A 50 10.67 19.02 -8.11
CA THR A 50 10.06 19.13 -9.45
C THR A 50 9.80 17.77 -10.10
N CYS A 51 10.66 16.77 -9.86
CA CYS A 51 10.50 15.42 -10.39
C CYS A 51 9.58 14.55 -9.52
N ALA A 52 9.51 14.82 -8.21
CA ALA A 52 8.83 13.97 -7.24
C ALA A 52 7.40 13.58 -7.66
N GLN A 53 6.63 14.52 -8.22
CA GLN A 53 5.25 14.27 -8.67
C GLN A 53 5.17 13.30 -9.85
N SER A 54 5.99 13.51 -10.88
CA SER A 54 6.05 12.63 -12.06
C SER A 54 6.55 11.23 -11.69
N ALA A 55 7.60 11.16 -10.87
CA ALA A 55 8.14 9.89 -10.38
C ALA A 55 7.11 9.13 -9.52
N ALA A 56 6.36 9.81 -8.65
CA ALA A 56 5.28 9.20 -7.87
C ALA A 56 4.17 8.62 -8.77
N GLY A 57 3.79 9.33 -9.84
CA GLY A 57 2.81 8.82 -10.80
C GLY A 57 3.29 7.57 -11.54
N LEU A 58 4.57 7.53 -11.94
CA LEU A 58 5.17 6.38 -12.61
C LEU A 58 5.28 5.15 -11.72
N VAL A 59 5.65 5.33 -10.44
CA VAL A 59 5.77 4.18 -9.53
C VAL A 59 4.42 3.74 -8.94
N ALA A 60 3.39 4.60 -8.97
CA ALA A 60 2.04 4.24 -8.55
C ALA A 60 1.43 3.10 -9.37
N SER A 61 1.82 2.96 -10.64
CA SER A 61 1.34 1.89 -11.54
C SER A 61 2.18 0.62 -11.51
N ARG A 62 3.26 0.58 -10.69
CA ARG A 62 4.13 -0.60 -10.62
C ARG A 62 3.52 -1.71 -9.77
N GLN A 63 3.83 -2.94 -10.17
CA GLN A 63 3.37 -4.14 -9.48
C GLN A 63 3.87 -4.15 -8.03
N GLY A 64 2.98 -4.50 -7.09
CA GLY A 64 3.30 -4.50 -5.67
C GLY A 64 3.18 -3.15 -4.97
N VAL A 65 2.95 -2.04 -5.69
CA VAL A 65 2.70 -0.71 -5.11
C VAL A 65 1.21 -0.54 -4.86
N ALA A 66 0.85 -0.20 -3.62
CA ALA A 66 -0.52 0.12 -3.20
C ALA A 66 -0.83 1.61 -3.41
N ALA A 67 0.14 2.49 -3.13
CA ALA A 67 0.02 3.91 -3.34
C ALA A 67 1.40 4.56 -3.47
N ALA A 68 1.53 5.58 -4.30
CA ALA A 68 2.69 6.45 -4.30
C ALA A 68 2.26 7.92 -4.26
N LYS A 69 2.95 8.72 -3.46
CA LYS A 69 2.66 10.14 -3.25
C LYS A 69 3.96 10.93 -3.17
N ALA A 70 4.00 12.07 -3.86
CA ALA A 70 5.07 13.04 -3.71
C ALA A 70 4.73 14.00 -2.56
N LYS A 71 5.68 14.26 -1.67
CA LYS A 71 5.57 15.26 -0.60
C LYS A 71 6.92 15.91 -0.35
N GLN A 72 7.02 17.22 -0.57
CA GLN A 72 8.18 18.04 -0.21
C GLN A 72 9.54 17.47 -0.70
N GLY A 73 9.61 17.02 -1.96
CA GLY A 73 10.83 16.42 -2.51
C GLY A 73 11.02 14.94 -2.19
N LEU A 74 10.17 14.33 -1.35
CA LEU A 74 10.17 12.89 -1.13
C LEU A 74 9.06 12.20 -1.93
N VAL A 75 9.36 11.02 -2.46
CA VAL A 75 8.38 10.08 -2.99
C VAL A 75 8.12 9.03 -1.90
N HIS A 76 6.91 9.07 -1.34
CA HIS A 76 6.41 8.08 -0.41
C HIS A 76 5.75 6.96 -1.21
N VAL A 77 6.34 5.77 -1.19
CA VAL A 77 5.79 4.58 -1.85
C VAL A 77 5.32 3.61 -0.79
N VAL A 78 4.04 3.28 -0.82
CA VAL A 78 3.41 2.27 0.04
C VAL A 78 3.21 1.02 -0.80
N PHE A 79 3.82 -0.07 -0.40
CA PHE A 79 3.64 -1.38 -1.03
C PHE A 79 2.42 -2.13 -0.47
N ASN A 80 1.91 -3.11 -1.21
CA ASN A 80 0.79 -3.93 -0.78
C ASN A 80 1.16 -4.75 0.48
N SER A 81 2.38 -5.28 0.52
CA SER A 81 2.93 -6.01 1.65
C SER A 81 4.38 -5.61 1.96
N ALA A 82 4.89 -6.04 3.13
CA ALA A 82 6.30 -5.88 3.47
C ALA A 82 7.23 -6.75 2.59
N ALA A 83 6.72 -7.88 2.08
CA ALA A 83 7.45 -8.73 1.14
C ALA A 83 7.61 -8.03 -0.22
N ASP A 84 6.56 -7.36 -0.70
CA ASP A 84 6.62 -6.55 -1.94
C ASP A 84 7.59 -5.38 -1.78
N ALA A 85 7.61 -4.74 -0.61
CA ALA A 85 8.60 -3.70 -0.32
C ALA A 85 10.03 -4.27 -0.42
N ALA A 86 10.31 -5.40 0.24
CA ALA A 86 11.64 -6.02 0.18
C ALA A 86 12.04 -6.47 -1.23
N ALA A 87 11.09 -6.99 -2.03
CA ALA A 87 11.35 -7.48 -3.37
C ALA A 87 11.50 -6.36 -4.42
N HIS A 88 10.75 -5.27 -4.27
CA HIS A 88 10.60 -4.25 -5.30
C HIS A 88 11.14 -2.87 -4.92
N GLU A 89 11.55 -2.63 -3.67
CA GLU A 89 12.12 -1.35 -3.24
C GLU A 89 13.28 -0.92 -4.15
N GLY A 90 14.24 -1.81 -4.41
CA GLY A 90 15.41 -1.48 -5.24
C GLY A 90 15.00 -1.06 -6.65
N ALA A 91 14.08 -1.80 -7.27
CA ALA A 91 13.57 -1.47 -8.60
C ALA A 91 12.82 -0.13 -8.61
N VAL A 92 11.99 0.14 -7.60
CA VAL A 92 11.25 1.40 -7.45
C VAL A 92 12.20 2.57 -7.24
N ARG A 93 13.23 2.42 -6.39
CA ARG A 93 14.25 3.45 -6.17
C ARG A 93 14.99 3.78 -7.46
N THR A 94 15.42 2.78 -8.21
CA THR A 94 16.07 2.98 -9.51
C THR A 94 15.14 3.71 -10.48
N ALA A 95 13.87 3.32 -10.59
CA ALA A 95 12.93 3.98 -11.49
C ALA A 95 12.63 5.43 -11.11
N VAL A 96 12.58 5.74 -9.80
CA VAL A 96 12.48 7.14 -9.34
C VAL A 96 13.72 7.93 -9.75
N SER A 97 14.92 7.38 -9.56
CA SER A 97 16.17 8.04 -9.96
C SER A 97 16.28 8.22 -11.49
N GLU A 98 15.87 7.24 -12.29
CA GLU A 98 15.83 7.34 -13.75
C GLU A 98 14.82 8.38 -14.22
N ALA A 99 13.61 8.35 -13.67
CA ALA A 99 12.57 9.35 -13.98
C ALA A 99 13.05 10.78 -13.67
N CYS A 100 13.82 10.97 -12.59
CA CYS A 100 14.37 12.27 -12.24
C CYS A 100 15.65 12.68 -12.98
N ARG A 101 16.34 11.74 -13.62
CA ARG A 101 17.44 12.09 -14.55
C ARG A 101 16.92 12.49 -15.93
N ALA A 102 15.74 12.00 -16.31
CA ALA A 102 15.12 12.28 -17.59
C ALA A 102 14.22 13.53 -17.60
N ALA A 103 13.98 14.14 -16.44
CA ALA A 103 13.14 15.33 -16.23
C ALA A 103 14.00 16.58 -16.02
#